data_AF-A0A2W0BSC0-F1
#
_entry.id   AF-A0A2W0BSC0-F1
#
_cell.length_a   1.000
_cell.length_b   1.000
_cell.length_c   1.000
_cell.angle_alpha   90.00
_cell.angle_beta   90.00
_cell.angle_gamma   90.00
#
_symmetry.space_group_name_H-M   'P 1'
#
loop_
_entity.id
_entity.type
_entity.pdbx_description
1 polymer ?
#
loop_
_entity_poly.entity_id
_entity_poly.type
_entity_poly.pdbx_seq_one_letter_code
_entity_poly.pdbx_strand_id
1 'polypeptide(L)' 'NYVERETRRAIAGVQNTVKIWPGIDIPTGRDEKKTEPRDVRDAVRAALDTGADGVILSHKYSEMRLANLRAVGEALRA' A
#
# COMPACT_ATOMS: atom_id res chain seq x y z
N ASN A 1 8.89 -2.53 -8.13
CA ASN A 1 7.70 -2.53 -9.02
C ASN A 1 6.70 -3.66 -8.71
N TYR A 2 6.76 -4.33 -7.54
CA TYR A 2 5.85 -5.44 -7.22
C TYR A 2 4.39 -4.97 -7.12
N VAL A 3 4.13 -3.94 -6.31
CA VAL A 3 2.77 -3.41 -6.06
C VAL A 3 2.08 -2.98 -7.34
N GLU A 4 2.78 -2.24 -8.20
CA GLU A 4 2.26 -1.80 -9.50
C GLU A 4 1.87 -2.99 -10.38
N ARG A 5 2.76 -3.99 -10.53
CA ARG A 5 2.50 -5.16 -11.36
C ARG A 5 1.31 -5.98 -10.86
N GLU A 6 1.24 -6.23 -9.55
CA GLU A 6 0.15 -7.02 -8.97
C GLU A 6 -1.18 -6.25 -8.99
N THR A 7 -1.16 -4.94 -8.79
CA THR A 7 -2.35 -4.08 -8.92
C THR A 7 -2.88 -4.14 -10.36
N ARG A 8 -2.00 -3.99 -11.35
CA ARG A 8 -2.38 -4.08 -12.77
C ARG A 8 -2.95 -5.46 -13.13
N ARG A 9 -2.32 -6.53 -12.64
CA ARG A 9 -2.81 -7.90 -12.83
C ARG A 9 -4.19 -8.09 -12.21
N ALA A 10 -4.41 -7.58 -11.00
CA ALA A 10 -5.69 -7.69 -10.30
C ALA A 10 -6.80 -6.93 -11.04
N ILE A 11 -6.56 -5.69 -11.46
CA ILE A 11 -7.51 -4.89 -12.26
C ILE A 11 -7.88 -5.61 -13.56
N ALA A 12 -6.88 -6.11 -14.30
CA ALA A 12 -7.11 -6.87 -15.53
C ALA A 12 -7.93 -8.15 -15.30
N GLY A 13 -7.71 -8.82 -14.16
CA GLY A 13 -8.41 -10.05 -13.80
C GLY A 13 -9.89 -9.86 -13.48
N VAL A 14 -10.28 -8.71 -12.93
CA VAL A 14 -11.67 -8.45 -12.53
C VAL A 14 -12.51 -7.74 -13.59
N GLN A 15 -11.89 -7.23 -14.67
CA GLN A 15 -12.60 -6.56 -15.77
C GLN A 15 -13.55 -5.45 -15.28
N ASN A 16 -13.15 -4.72 -14.24
CA ASN A 16 -13.93 -3.65 -13.58
C ASN A 16 -15.28 -4.10 -12.98
N THR A 17 -15.47 -5.40 -12.71
CA THR A 17 -16.71 -5.92 -12.10
C THR A 17 -16.71 -5.80 -10.58
N VAL A 18 -15.54 -5.63 -9.95
CA VAL A 18 -15.37 -5.38 -8.53
C VAL A 18 -14.28 -4.35 -8.28
N LYS A 19 -14.31 -3.71 -7.11
CA LYS A 19 -13.28 -2.75 -6.68
C LYS A 19 -12.00 -3.47 -6.26
N ILE A 20 -10.84 -2.86 -6.52
CA ILE A 20 -9.51 -3.36 -6.16
C ILE A 20 -8.88 -2.47 -5.10
N TRP A 21 -8.59 -3.06 -3.94
CA TRP A 21 -8.00 -2.39 -2.78
C TRP A 21 -6.76 -3.16 -2.31
N PRO A 22 -5.56 -2.87 -2.85
CA PRO A 22 -4.35 -3.57 -2.47
C PRO A 22 -4.05 -3.42 -0.97
N GLY A 23 -3.68 -4.54 -0.35
CA GLY A 23 -3.14 -4.57 1.00
C GLY A 23 -1.70 -4.10 1.01
N ILE A 24 -1.41 -3.00 1.70
CA ILE A 24 -0.06 -2.50 1.94
C ILE A 24 0.35 -2.97 3.33
N ASP A 25 1.22 -3.97 3.35
CA ASP A 25 1.83 -4.47 4.57
C ASP A 25 2.86 -3.45 5.10
N ILE A 26 2.74 -3.12 6.38
CA ILE A 26 3.67 -2.25 7.10
C ILE A 26 4.29 -3.11 8.21
N PRO A 27 5.34 -3.89 7.89
CA PRO A 27 5.97 -4.77 8.85
C PRO A 27 6.62 -3.96 9.97
N THR A 28 6.53 -4.51 11.17
CA THR A 28 6.87 -3.86 12.45
C THR A 28 7.59 -4.79 13.41
N GLY A 29 7.72 -6.07 13.07
CA GLY A 29 8.47 -7.06 13.83
C GLY A 29 9.97 -6.76 13.86
N ARG A 30 10.62 -7.22 14.93
CA ARG A 30 12.06 -7.01 15.16
C ARG A 30 12.94 -7.62 14.06
N ASP A 31 12.47 -8.71 13.46
CA ASP A 31 13.16 -9.48 12.42
C ASP A 31 12.58 -9.25 11.01
N GLU A 32 11.66 -8.31 10.86
CA GLU A 32 11.07 -7.97 9.57
C GLU A 32 11.86 -6.87 8.87
N LYS A 33 11.63 -6.70 7.55
CA LYS A 33 12.20 -5.57 6.81
C LYS A 33 11.85 -4.28 7.55
N LYS A 34 12.86 -3.46 7.83
CA LYS A 34 12.65 -2.11 8.37
C LYS A 34 11.99 -1.25 7.30
N THR A 35 10.67 -1.34 7.20
CA THR A 35 9.87 -0.52 6.29
C THR A 35 10.02 0.93 6.69
N GLU A 36 10.64 1.70 5.80
CA GLU A 36 10.83 3.13 5.98
C GLU A 36 9.58 3.89 5.49
N PRO A 37 9.34 5.11 5.99
CA PRO A 37 8.25 5.97 5.50
C PRO A 37 8.25 6.11 3.97
N ARG A 38 9.43 6.15 3.35
CA ARG A 38 9.59 6.17 1.89
C ARG A 38 9.02 4.92 1.21
N ASP A 39 9.33 3.73 1.72
CA ASP A 39 8.80 2.47 1.15
C ASP A 39 7.27 2.49 1.14
N VAL A 40 6.66 2.97 2.24
CA VAL A 40 5.20 3.06 2.39
C VAL A 40 4.61 4.04 1.38
N ARG A 41 5.16 5.25 1.29
CA ARG A 41 4.68 6.26 0.33
C ARG A 41 4.78 5.75 -1.11
N ASP A 42 5.92 5.17 -1.47
CA ASP A 42 6.17 4.69 -2.82
C ASP A 42 5.25 3.50 -3.16
N ALA A 43 4.93 2.63 -2.19
CA ALA A 43 3.96 1.54 -2.35
C ALA A 43 2.52 2.04 -2.52
N VAL A 44 2.09 2.99 -1.68
CA VAL A 44 0.73 3.58 -1.78
C VAL A 44 0.56 4.29 -3.12
N ARG A 45 1.55 5.10 -3.55
CA ARG A 45 1.52 5.76 -4.86
C ARG A 45 1.48 4.74 -6.00
N ALA A 46 2.32 3.71 -5.95
CA ALA A 46 2.31 2.68 -6.99
C ALA A 46 0.94 2.00 -7.15
N ALA A 47 0.21 1.76 -6.06
CA ALA A 47 -1.15 1.21 -6.14
C ALA A 47 -2.14 2.20 -6.78
N LEU A 48 -2.15 3.45 -6.31
CA LEU A 48 -3.08 4.48 -6.79
C LEU A 48 -2.80 4.90 -8.23
N ASP A 49 -1.54 5.12 -8.60
CA ASP A 49 -1.11 5.46 -9.96
C ASP A 49 -1.44 4.34 -10.97
N THR A 50 -1.57 3.10 -10.50
CA THR A 50 -2.00 1.96 -11.33
C THR A 50 -3.52 1.90 -11.53
N GLY A 51 -4.29 2.69 -10.78
CA GLY A 51 -5.76 2.76 -10.86
C GLY A 51 -6.49 1.91 -9.83
N ALA A 52 -5.86 1.57 -8.69
CA ALA A 52 -6.59 0.99 -7.57
C ALA A 52 -7.67 1.96 -7.04
N ASP A 53 -8.79 1.42 -6.57
CA ASP A 53 -9.88 2.22 -5.98
C ASP A 53 -9.52 2.79 -4.60
N GLY A 54 -8.49 2.23 -3.96
CA GLY A 54 -8.01 2.60 -2.64
C GLY A 54 -6.92 1.64 -2.17
N VAL A 55 -6.49 1.80 -0.92
CA VAL A 55 -5.51 0.90 -0.28
C VAL A 55 -5.99 0.52 1.12
N ILE A 56 -5.61 -0.68 1.56
CA ILE A 56 -5.84 -1.16 2.93
C ILE A 56 -4.49 -1.29 3.61
N LEU A 57 -4.33 -0.73 4.81
CA LEU A 57 -3.12 -0.95 5.60
C LEU A 57 -3.24 -2.27 6.34
N SER A 58 -2.41 -3.23 5.97
CA SER A 58 -2.54 -4.63 6.40
C SER A 58 -1.64 -4.93 7.58
N HIS A 59 -2.03 -4.48 8.78
CA HIS A 59 -1.53 -4.96 10.09
C HIS A 59 -2.38 -4.36 11.22
N LYS A 60 -2.09 -4.70 12.48
CA LYS A 60 -2.72 -4.00 13.61
C LYS A 60 -2.15 -2.60 13.75
N TYR A 61 -3.02 -1.60 13.92
CA TYR A 61 -2.62 -0.22 14.14
C TYR A 61 -1.61 -0.04 15.27
N SER A 62 -1.79 -0.75 16.40
CA SER A 62 -0.90 -0.68 17.58
C SER A 62 0.53 -1.12 17.30
N GLU A 63 0.72 -1.90 16.23
CA GLU A 63 2.03 -2.40 15.83
C GLU A 63 2.71 -1.40 14.87
N MET A 64 1.94 -0.55 14.18
CA MET A 64 2.43 0.38 13.16
C MET A 64 3.14 1.61 13.74
N ARG A 65 4.31 1.93 13.16
CA ARG A 65 5.03 3.18 13.46
C ARG A 65 4.26 4.38 12.92
N LEU A 66 4.06 5.41 13.75
CA LEU A 66 3.37 6.65 13.35
C LEU A 66 4.01 7.34 12.14
N ALA A 67 5.33 7.24 11.98
CA ALA A 67 6.02 7.79 10.81
C ALA A 67 5.57 7.12 9.49
N ASN A 68 5.29 5.82 9.53
CA ASN A 68 4.80 5.07 8.37
C ASN A 68 3.35 5.45 8.05
N LEU A 69 2.51 5.61 9.08
CA LEU A 69 1.13 6.10 8.90
C LEU A 69 1.09 7.53 8.34
N ARG A 70 2.00 8.40 8.78
CA ARG A 70 2.13 9.75 8.23
C ARG A 70 2.47 9.71 6.74
N ALA A 71 3.37 8.81 6.33
CA ALA A 71 3.73 8.64 4.92
C ALA A 71 2.57 8.17 4.05
N VAL A 72 1.66 7.33 4.57
CA VAL A 72 0.40 7.00 3.87
C VAL A 72 -0.42 8.28 3.64
N GLY A 73 -0.61 9.09 4.69
CA GLY A 73 -1.34 10.35 4.56
C GLY A 73 -0.69 11.36 3.62
N GLU A 74 0.64 11.40 3.55
CA GLU A 74 1.38 12.21 2.58
C GLU A 74 1.21 11.70 1.15
N ALA A 75 1.16 10.38 0.94
CA ALA A 75 0.90 9.80 -0.36
C ALA A 75 -0.51 10.12 -0.89
N LEU A 76 -1.52 10.16 -0.01
CA LEU A 76 -2.92 10.41 -0.37
C LEU A 76 -3.27 11.89 -0.66
N ARG A 77 -2.44 12.84 -0.21
CA ARG A 77 -2.68 14.28 -0.39
C ARG A 77 -1.98 14.88 -1.61
N ALA A 78 -1.03 14.15 -2.19
CA ALA A 78 -0.27 14.55 -3.37
C ALA A 78 -1.08 14.27 -4.63
#